data_AF-A0A7S6WQ94-F1
#
_entry.id   AF-A0A7S6WQ94-F1
#
_cell.length_a   1.000
_cell.length_b   1.000
_cell.length_c   1.000
_cell.angle_alpha   90.00
_cell.angle_beta   90.00
_cell.angle_gamma   90.00
#
_symmetry.space_group_name_H-M   'P 1'
#
loop_
_entity.id
_entity.type
_entity.pdbx_description
1 polymer ?
#
loop_
_entity_poly.entity_id
_entity_poly.type
_entity_poly.pdbx_seq_one_letter_code
_entity_poly.pdbx_strand_id
1 'polypeptide(L)'
;MKTINENLTVEAIKEMGEEIDLYRLVDPMWWTVNIYGTYEEYLKSADGFTLEQRYLLAIQWYEAEVDNGGHHQFFSNSTGIVWKDALEGFKLFGIDDLYNNLLEAVEFFGGSISFDRDQRCDILSETEEKDEKAFYDFLDTHDEFFYVNDSFDDKLIDYIKNNPEKFVFIGSYETDDD
;
A
#
# COMPACT_ATOMS: atom_id res chain seq x y z
N MET A 1 -18.71 -11.87 -7.74
CA MET A 1 -18.26 -11.45 -9.08
C MET A 1 -19.35 -10.71 -9.81
N LYS A 2 -19.27 -9.39 -9.66
CA LYS A 2 -20.05 -8.33 -10.30
C LYS A 2 -19.07 -7.56 -11.17
N THR A 3 -19.43 -7.36 -12.44
CA THR A 3 -18.64 -6.53 -13.34
C THR A 3 -18.91 -5.05 -13.07
N ILE A 4 -17.88 -4.29 -12.72
CA ILE A 4 -17.93 -2.83 -12.65
C ILE A 4 -17.35 -2.26 -13.94
N ASN A 5 -18.03 -1.27 -14.53
CA ASN A 5 -17.50 -0.49 -15.64
C ASN A 5 -17.08 0.86 -15.08
N GLU A 6 -15.79 1.17 -15.17
CA GLU A 6 -15.22 2.40 -14.65
C GLU A 6 -14.72 3.28 -15.79
N ASN A 7 -14.92 4.59 -15.62
CA ASN A 7 -14.55 5.64 -16.55
C ASN A 7 -13.97 6.82 -15.76
N LEU A 8 -12.82 6.60 -15.13
CA LEU A 8 -12.00 7.61 -14.49
C LEU A 8 -11.19 8.34 -15.56
N THR A 9 -11.79 9.34 -16.21
CA THR A 9 -11.06 10.27 -17.09
C THR A 9 -10.45 11.41 -16.28
N VAL A 10 -9.56 12.19 -16.92
CA VAL A 10 -9.02 13.42 -16.31
C VAL A 10 -10.13 14.37 -15.90
N GLU A 11 -11.16 14.52 -16.74
CA GLU A 11 -12.34 15.35 -16.45
C GLU A 11 -13.11 14.80 -15.25
N ALA A 12 -13.37 13.49 -15.21
CA ALA A 12 -14.08 12.86 -14.09
C ALA A 12 -13.35 13.06 -12.76
N ILE A 13 -12.01 12.94 -12.74
CA ILE A 13 -11.19 13.17 -11.54
C ILE A 13 -11.23 14.65 -11.14
N LYS A 14 -11.13 15.58 -12.10
CA LYS A 14 -11.24 17.02 -11.80
C LYS A 14 -12.62 17.42 -11.30
N GLU A 15 -13.67 16.77 -11.76
CA GLU A 15 -15.07 17.01 -11.36
C GLU A 15 -15.37 16.57 -9.92
N MET A 16 -14.57 15.65 -9.33
CA MET A 16 -14.67 15.28 -7.91
C MET A 16 -14.38 16.46 -6.97
N GLY A 17 -13.59 17.45 -7.42
CA GLY A 17 -13.34 18.67 -6.65
C GLY A 17 -12.50 18.41 -5.39
N GLU A 18 -12.97 18.91 -4.24
CA GLU A 18 -12.26 18.79 -2.95
C GLU A 18 -12.37 17.39 -2.31
N GLU A 19 -13.38 16.61 -2.69
CA GLU A 19 -13.64 15.26 -2.16
C GLU A 19 -13.25 14.22 -3.21
N ILE A 20 -11.93 14.06 -3.45
CA ILE A 20 -11.44 12.96 -4.30
C ILE A 20 -11.80 11.64 -3.59
N ASP A 21 -12.57 10.80 -4.28
CA ASP A 21 -12.93 9.47 -3.80
C ASP A 21 -11.74 8.52 -4.00
N LEU A 22 -10.83 8.46 -3.03
CA LEU A 22 -9.64 7.61 -3.05
C LEU A 22 -10.01 6.13 -3.22
N TYR A 23 -11.11 5.69 -2.61
CA TYR A 23 -11.60 4.31 -2.74
C TYR A 23 -11.90 4.00 -4.20
N ARG A 24 -12.68 4.84 -4.88
CA ARG A 24 -12.99 4.67 -6.31
C ARG A 24 -11.75 4.63 -7.20
N LEU A 25 -10.72 5.41 -6.89
CA LEU A 25 -9.46 5.41 -7.64
C LEU A 25 -8.67 4.09 -7.45
N VAL A 26 -8.79 3.49 -6.27
CA VAL A 26 -8.04 2.29 -5.88
C VAL A 26 -8.77 1.01 -6.27
N ASP A 27 -10.10 1.02 -6.29
CA ASP A 27 -10.97 -0.14 -6.46
C ASP A 27 -10.59 -1.03 -7.65
N PRO A 28 -10.33 -0.51 -8.87
CA PRO A 28 -9.93 -1.35 -10.00
C PRO A 28 -8.66 -2.16 -9.72
N MET A 29 -7.70 -1.58 -9.00
CA MET A 29 -6.44 -2.24 -8.67
C MET A 29 -6.58 -3.18 -7.48
N TRP A 30 -7.39 -2.81 -6.48
CA TRP A 30 -7.68 -3.63 -5.30
C TRP A 30 -8.13 -5.04 -5.71
N TRP A 31 -8.97 -5.12 -6.73
CA TRP A 31 -9.54 -6.38 -7.21
C TRP A 31 -8.69 -7.12 -8.25
N THR A 32 -7.79 -6.44 -8.95
CA THR A 32 -7.09 -7.02 -10.12
C THR A 32 -5.60 -7.27 -9.91
N VAL A 33 -4.95 -6.55 -8.98
CA VAL A 33 -3.53 -6.72 -8.69
C VAL A 33 -3.32 -7.92 -7.79
N ASN A 34 -2.50 -8.86 -8.24
CA ASN A 34 -2.23 -10.12 -7.57
C ASN A 34 -1.14 -9.95 -6.49
N ILE A 35 -1.56 -9.80 -5.25
CA ILE A 35 -0.66 -9.78 -4.08
C ILE A 35 -0.36 -11.17 -3.51
N TYR A 36 -1.00 -12.23 -4.02
CA TYR A 36 -0.90 -13.59 -3.48
C TYR A 36 0.15 -14.45 -4.20
N GLY A 37 0.58 -14.02 -5.38
CA GLY A 37 1.57 -14.72 -6.20
C GLY A 37 3.01 -14.32 -5.89
N THR A 38 3.89 -14.65 -6.82
CA THR A 38 5.29 -14.19 -6.84
C THR A 38 5.39 -12.70 -7.12
N TYR A 39 6.55 -12.10 -6.84
CA TYR A 39 6.79 -10.69 -7.18
C TYR A 39 6.67 -10.39 -8.69
N GLU A 40 7.04 -11.34 -9.54
CA GLU A 40 6.85 -11.20 -10.99
C GLU A 40 5.36 -11.17 -11.36
N GLU A 41 4.54 -12.02 -10.73
CA GLU A 41 3.09 -12.03 -10.95
C GLU A 41 2.42 -10.76 -10.42
N TYR A 42 2.86 -10.24 -9.27
CA TYR A 42 2.45 -8.93 -8.77
C TYR A 42 2.73 -7.83 -9.81
N LEU A 43 3.98 -7.70 -10.26
CA LEU A 43 4.36 -6.70 -11.25
C LEU A 43 3.59 -6.86 -12.57
N LYS A 44 3.43 -8.10 -13.03
CA LYS A 44 2.70 -8.41 -14.27
C LYS A 44 1.22 -8.06 -14.17
N SER A 45 0.59 -8.31 -13.02
CA SER A 45 -0.82 -7.96 -12.80
C SER A 45 -1.03 -6.45 -12.70
N ALA A 46 0.00 -5.70 -12.29
CA ALA A 46 -0.03 -4.24 -12.19
C ALA A 46 0.39 -3.51 -13.49
N ASP A 47 0.85 -4.22 -14.53
CA ASP A 47 1.44 -3.63 -15.77
C ASP A 47 0.47 -2.72 -16.54
N GLY A 48 -0.84 -2.92 -16.35
CA GLY A 48 -1.89 -2.08 -16.96
C GLY A 48 -2.10 -0.73 -16.26
N PHE A 49 -1.49 -0.50 -15.10
CA PHE A 49 -1.65 0.70 -14.29
C PHE A 49 -0.41 1.58 -14.31
N THR A 50 -0.58 2.86 -14.02
CA THR A 50 0.56 3.76 -13.81
C THR A 50 1.32 3.40 -12.54
N LEU A 51 2.54 3.91 -12.42
CA LEU A 51 3.33 3.72 -11.20
C LEU A 51 2.65 4.42 -10.01
N GLU A 52 2.09 5.61 -10.23
CA GLU A 52 1.37 6.38 -9.22
C GLU A 52 0.11 5.66 -8.72
N GLN A 53 -0.62 5.00 -9.62
CA GLN A 53 -1.74 4.12 -9.27
C GLN A 53 -1.26 2.94 -8.40
N ARG A 54 -0.19 2.25 -8.80
CA ARG A 54 0.37 1.13 -8.03
C ARG A 54 0.85 1.55 -6.64
N TYR A 55 1.45 2.74 -6.52
CA TYR A 55 1.86 3.30 -5.23
C TYR A 55 0.67 3.67 -4.34
N LEU A 56 -0.38 4.25 -4.92
CA LEU A 56 -1.62 4.51 -4.19
C LEU A 56 -2.23 3.20 -3.66
N LEU A 57 -2.32 2.15 -4.49
CA LEU A 57 -2.74 0.81 -4.04
C LEU A 57 -1.86 0.29 -2.89
N ALA A 58 -0.54 0.41 -3.02
CA ALA A 58 0.40 -0.11 -2.03
C ALA A 58 0.24 0.58 -0.65
N ILE A 59 0.01 1.90 -0.64
CA ILE A 59 -0.28 2.65 0.59
C ILE A 59 -1.59 2.19 1.21
N GLN A 60 -2.63 1.98 0.42
CA GLN A 60 -3.94 1.53 0.92
C GLN A 60 -3.88 0.11 1.50
N TRP A 61 -3.11 -0.80 0.90
CA TRP A 61 -2.86 -2.12 1.51
C TRP A 61 -2.03 -2.04 2.79
N TYR A 62 -1.03 -1.15 2.83
CA TYR A 62 -0.24 -0.93 4.04
C TYR A 62 -1.12 -0.40 5.17
N GLU A 63 -1.91 0.64 4.92
CA GLU A 63 -2.85 1.23 5.87
C GLU A 63 -3.84 0.17 6.40
N ALA A 64 -4.53 -0.54 5.50
CA ALA A 64 -5.51 -1.56 5.87
C ALA A 64 -4.93 -2.67 6.77
N GLU A 65 -3.68 -3.06 6.55
CA GLU A 65 -3.02 -4.11 7.34
C GLU A 65 -2.51 -3.60 8.68
N VAL A 66 -1.89 -2.41 8.71
CA VAL A 66 -1.37 -1.81 9.94
C VAL A 66 -2.52 -1.41 10.86
N ASP A 67 -3.62 -0.85 10.33
CA ASP A 67 -4.82 -0.57 11.13
C ASP A 67 -5.44 -1.84 11.76
N ASN A 68 -5.40 -2.95 11.03
CA ASN A 68 -6.05 -4.18 11.49
C ASN A 68 -5.17 -5.03 12.43
N GLY A 69 -3.84 -5.00 12.26
CA GLY A 69 -2.94 -5.87 13.03
C GLY A 69 -1.48 -5.41 13.11
N GLY A 70 -1.22 -4.13 12.85
CA GLY A 70 0.11 -3.53 12.94
C GLY A 70 1.08 -3.97 11.84
N HIS A 71 2.31 -3.49 11.95
CA HIS A 71 3.42 -3.83 11.04
C HIS A 71 3.69 -5.33 11.04
N HIS A 72 3.45 -6.04 12.15
CA HIS A 72 3.55 -7.50 12.19
C HIS A 72 2.63 -8.14 11.14
N GLN A 73 1.35 -7.75 11.11
CA GLN A 73 0.38 -8.29 10.16
C GLN A 73 0.74 -7.90 8.73
N PHE A 74 1.10 -6.63 8.49
CA PHE A 74 1.54 -6.16 7.18
C PHE A 74 2.69 -7.01 6.59
N PHE A 75 3.76 -7.23 7.36
CA PHE A 75 4.91 -7.97 6.85
C PHE A 75 4.67 -9.49 6.73
N SER A 76 3.85 -10.07 7.62
CA SER A 76 3.57 -11.51 7.63
C SER A 76 2.49 -11.95 6.61
N ASN A 77 1.61 -11.04 6.21
CA ASN A 77 0.60 -11.32 5.18
C ASN A 77 1.17 -11.26 3.75
N SER A 78 0.33 -11.68 2.79
CA SER A 78 0.65 -11.57 1.36
C SER A 78 0.84 -10.12 0.93
N THR A 79 0.08 -9.20 1.54
CA THR A 79 0.17 -7.74 1.37
C THR A 79 1.56 -7.18 1.56
N GLY A 80 2.40 -7.77 2.43
CA GLY A 80 3.79 -7.37 2.60
C GLY A 80 4.62 -7.36 1.30
N ILE A 81 4.15 -7.99 0.21
CA ILE A 81 4.76 -7.89 -1.12
C ILE A 81 4.83 -6.44 -1.66
N VAL A 82 3.96 -5.55 -1.19
CA VAL A 82 3.87 -4.16 -1.66
C VAL A 82 4.77 -3.20 -0.88
N TRP A 83 5.53 -3.66 0.13
CA TRP A 83 6.29 -2.81 1.07
C TRP A 83 7.14 -1.75 0.39
N LYS A 84 7.80 -2.12 -0.72
CA LYS A 84 8.70 -1.23 -1.44
C LYS A 84 7.93 -0.16 -2.21
N ASP A 85 6.78 -0.53 -2.78
CA ASP A 85 5.92 0.41 -3.48
C ASP A 85 5.19 1.34 -2.51
N ALA A 86 4.84 0.88 -1.31
CA ALA A 86 4.32 1.73 -0.24
C ALA A 86 5.37 2.77 0.19
N LEU A 87 6.62 2.33 0.39
CA LEU A 87 7.74 3.21 0.74
C LEU A 87 8.00 4.28 -0.34
N GLU A 88 8.11 3.89 -1.61
CA GLU A 88 8.29 4.85 -2.71
C GLU A 88 7.06 5.72 -2.93
N GLY A 89 5.86 5.21 -2.63
CA GLY A 89 4.61 5.96 -2.63
C GLY A 89 4.60 7.08 -1.60
N PHE A 90 4.94 6.77 -0.34
CA PHE A 90 5.01 7.79 0.71
C PHE A 90 5.97 8.92 0.34
N LYS A 91 7.12 8.56 -0.22
CA LYS A 91 8.09 9.53 -0.72
C LYS A 91 7.56 10.36 -1.88
N LEU A 92 6.88 9.75 -2.85
CA LEU A 92 6.31 10.44 -4.01
C LEU A 92 5.26 11.46 -3.59
N PHE A 93 4.38 11.08 -2.65
CA PHE A 93 3.27 11.90 -2.17
C PHE A 93 3.67 12.86 -1.03
N GLY A 94 4.95 12.88 -0.63
CA GLY A 94 5.46 13.78 0.41
C GLY A 94 4.96 13.45 1.82
N ILE A 95 4.66 12.18 2.09
CA ILE A 95 4.23 11.64 3.39
C ILE A 95 5.48 11.21 4.17
N ASP A 96 6.34 12.19 4.48
CA ASP A 96 7.70 11.95 5.00
C ASP A 96 7.71 11.20 6.36
N ASP A 97 6.74 11.46 7.23
CA ASP A 97 6.67 10.82 8.55
C ASP A 97 6.49 9.30 8.41
N LEU A 98 5.53 8.86 7.60
CA LEU A 98 5.30 7.43 7.36
C LEU A 98 6.36 6.80 6.45
N TYR A 99 6.97 7.57 5.55
CA TYR A 99 8.15 7.12 4.82
C TYR A 99 9.28 6.72 5.79
N ASN A 100 9.61 7.60 6.76
CA ASN A 100 10.67 7.33 7.73
C ASN A 100 10.29 6.17 8.65
N ASN A 101 9.03 6.10 9.12
CA ASN A 101 8.55 5.01 9.96
C ASN A 101 8.68 3.64 9.26
N LEU A 102 8.19 3.53 8.03
CA LEU A 102 8.29 2.28 7.26
C LEU A 102 9.75 1.96 6.90
N LEU A 103 10.58 2.97 6.60
CA LEU A 103 12.00 2.76 6.35
C LEU A 103 12.71 2.19 7.58
N GLU A 104 12.49 2.75 8.76
CA GLU A 104 13.06 2.25 10.01
C GLU A 104 12.61 0.81 10.30
N ALA A 105 11.34 0.47 10.05
CA ALA A 105 10.85 -0.89 10.15
C ALA A 105 11.54 -1.85 9.17
N VAL A 106 11.79 -1.44 7.92
CA VAL A 106 12.54 -2.24 6.94
C VAL A 106 14.01 -2.41 7.34
N GLU A 107 14.65 -1.35 7.85
CA GLU A 107 16.04 -1.39 8.33
C GLU A 107 16.22 -2.29 9.55
N PHE A 108 15.21 -2.37 10.43
CA PHE A 108 15.20 -3.31 11.56
C PHE A 108 15.34 -4.77 11.11
N PHE A 109 14.78 -5.12 9.95
CA PHE A 109 14.92 -6.43 9.31
C PHE A 109 16.15 -6.57 8.38
N GLY A 110 17.09 -5.62 8.43
CA GLY A 110 18.35 -5.67 7.68
C GLY A 110 18.33 -4.91 6.33
N GLY A 111 17.37 -4.01 6.14
CA GLY A 111 17.33 -3.05 5.01
C GLY A 111 16.74 -3.61 3.71
N SER A 112 16.41 -4.90 3.67
CA SER A 112 15.65 -5.50 2.57
C SER A 112 14.87 -6.71 3.07
N ILE A 113 13.55 -6.63 2.94
CA ILE A 113 12.64 -7.72 3.26
C ILE A 113 12.32 -8.49 1.98
N SER A 114 12.24 -9.83 2.05
CA SER A 114 11.94 -10.66 0.87
C SER A 114 10.55 -10.35 0.29
N PHE A 115 10.38 -10.46 -1.03
CA PHE A 115 9.04 -10.41 -1.62
C PHE A 115 8.31 -11.76 -1.55
N ASP A 116 9.06 -12.84 -1.30
CA ASP A 116 8.50 -14.16 -1.00
C ASP A 116 7.97 -14.19 0.44
N ARG A 117 6.71 -14.60 0.61
CA ARG A 117 6.04 -14.55 1.91
C ARG A 117 6.68 -15.50 2.92
N ASP A 118 7.02 -16.72 2.52
CA ASP A 118 7.58 -17.71 3.44
C ASP A 118 8.95 -17.22 3.94
N GLN A 119 9.79 -16.69 3.06
CA GLN A 119 11.05 -16.07 3.44
C GLN A 119 10.88 -14.83 4.34
N ARG A 120 9.84 -14.01 4.14
CA ARG A 120 9.53 -12.92 5.09
C ARG A 120 9.16 -13.46 6.45
N CYS A 121 8.28 -14.45 6.51
CA CYS A 121 7.86 -15.08 7.75
C CYS A 121 9.06 -15.68 8.50
N ASP A 122 9.99 -16.33 7.79
CA ASP A 122 11.24 -16.81 8.38
C ASP A 122 12.07 -15.67 9.00
N ILE A 123 12.21 -14.52 8.30
CA ILE A 123 12.90 -13.34 8.85
C ILE A 123 12.22 -12.82 10.11
N LEU A 124 10.88 -12.72 10.11
CA LEU A 124 10.10 -12.26 11.26
C LEU A 124 10.31 -13.19 12.45
N SER A 125 10.12 -14.50 12.26
CA SER A 125 10.30 -15.50 13.32
C SER A 125 11.74 -15.55 13.83
N GLU A 126 12.75 -15.48 12.95
CA GLU A 126 14.15 -15.43 13.37
C GLU A 126 14.49 -14.16 14.16
N THR A 127 13.79 -13.05 13.91
CA THR A 127 13.99 -11.78 14.63
C THR A 127 13.32 -11.83 15.99
N GLU A 128 12.09 -12.34 16.04
CA GLU A 128 11.35 -12.62 17.28
C GLU A 128 12.12 -13.60 18.19
N GLU A 129 12.64 -14.71 17.66
CA GLU A 129 13.38 -15.70 18.44
C GLU A 129 14.70 -15.16 19.03
N LYS A 130 15.31 -14.14 18.41
CA LYS A 130 16.54 -13.51 18.91
C LYS A 130 16.28 -12.67 20.15
N ASP A 131 15.21 -11.89 20.15
CA ASP A 131 14.78 -11.05 21.28
C ASP A 131 13.30 -10.66 21.11
N GLU A 132 12.41 -11.52 21.59
CA GLU A 132 10.95 -11.38 21.48
C GLU A 132 10.47 -10.04 22.05
N LYS A 133 11.04 -9.62 23.19
CA LYS A 133 10.65 -8.37 23.81
C LYS A 133 11.06 -7.18 22.96
N ALA A 134 12.32 -7.14 22.49
CA ALA A 134 12.78 -6.04 21.64
C ALA A 134 12.02 -5.99 20.30
N PHE A 135 11.65 -7.16 19.76
CA PHE A 135 10.84 -7.26 18.54
C PHE A 135 9.47 -6.60 18.71
N TYR A 136 8.70 -6.99 19.74
CA TYR A 136 7.38 -6.40 19.97
C TYR A 136 7.45 -4.95 20.44
N ASP A 137 8.38 -4.59 21.33
CA ASP A 137 8.58 -3.18 21.74
C ASP A 137 8.84 -2.27 20.51
N PHE A 138 9.63 -2.76 19.54
CA PHE A 138 9.95 -2.03 18.31
C PHE A 138 8.71 -1.88 17.42
N LEU A 139 7.99 -2.97 17.14
CA LEU A 139 6.81 -2.94 16.28
C LEU A 139 5.69 -2.10 16.89
N ASP A 140 5.40 -2.27 18.19
CA ASP A 140 4.39 -1.50 18.90
C ASP A 140 4.68 0.01 18.82
N THR A 141 5.96 0.41 18.93
CA THR A 141 6.37 1.82 18.78
C THR A 141 6.06 2.37 17.38
N HIS A 142 6.28 1.57 16.33
CA HIS A 142 6.04 1.98 14.95
C HIS A 142 4.55 1.96 14.57
N ASP A 143 3.79 1.04 15.17
CA ASP A 143 2.33 0.98 15.08
C ASP A 143 1.72 2.24 15.73
N GLU A 144 2.12 2.55 16.97
CA GLU A 144 1.68 3.76 17.67
C GLU A 144 2.04 5.03 16.89
N PHE A 145 3.23 5.09 16.29
CA PHE A 145 3.61 6.22 15.45
C PHE A 145 2.69 6.33 14.22
N PHE A 146 2.38 5.22 13.56
CA PHE A 146 1.48 5.21 12.42
C PHE A 146 0.08 5.72 12.82
N TYR A 147 -0.52 5.21 13.90
CA TYR A 147 -1.87 5.63 14.33
C TYR A 147 -1.99 7.11 14.71
N VAL A 148 -0.87 7.77 15.04
CA VAL A 148 -0.85 9.21 15.33
C VAL A 148 -0.67 10.06 14.06
N ASN A 149 -0.18 9.46 12.97
CA ASN A 149 0.19 10.12 11.73
C ASN A 149 -0.52 9.54 10.48
N ASP A 150 -1.61 8.80 10.68
CA ASP A 150 -2.44 8.17 9.64
C ASP A 150 -3.27 9.18 8.82
N SER A 151 -3.37 10.43 9.30
CA SER A 151 -4.10 11.50 8.63
C SER A 151 -3.26 12.12 7.49
N PHE A 152 -3.12 11.39 6.38
CA PHE A 152 -2.32 11.82 5.22
C PHE A 152 -3.10 11.96 3.89
N ASP A 153 -4.42 11.71 3.89
CA ASP A 153 -5.27 11.79 2.70
C ASP A 153 -5.15 13.12 1.95
N ASP A 154 -5.06 14.25 2.67
CA ASP A 154 -4.89 15.57 2.06
C ASP A 154 -3.69 15.61 1.10
N LYS A 155 -2.59 14.93 1.43
CA LYS A 155 -1.39 14.88 0.57
C LYS A 155 -1.63 14.04 -0.68
N LEU A 156 -2.35 12.92 -0.56
CA LEU A 156 -2.75 12.09 -1.70
C LEU A 156 -3.67 12.87 -2.64
N ILE A 157 -4.70 13.50 -2.08
CA ILE A 157 -5.69 14.31 -2.79
C ILE A 157 -5.00 15.47 -3.52
N ASP A 158 -4.12 16.20 -2.84
CA ASP A 158 -3.35 17.30 -3.44
C ASP A 158 -2.49 16.82 -4.62
N TYR A 159 -1.81 15.68 -4.48
CA TYR A 159 -1.02 15.12 -5.58
C TYR A 159 -1.90 14.72 -6.76
N ILE A 160 -3.01 14.02 -6.52
CA ILE A 160 -3.95 13.55 -7.55
C ILE A 160 -4.55 14.73 -8.31
N LYS A 161 -4.98 15.79 -7.61
CA LYS A 161 -5.50 17.02 -8.23
C LYS A 161 -4.51 17.69 -9.17
N ASN A 162 -3.23 17.66 -8.83
CA ASN A 162 -2.17 18.25 -9.63
C ASN A 162 -1.70 17.33 -10.78
N ASN A 163 -2.03 16.03 -10.73
CA ASN A 163 -1.58 15.03 -11.69
C ASN A 163 -2.72 14.04 -12.11
N PRO A 164 -3.93 14.51 -12.46
CA PRO A 164 -5.09 13.63 -12.66
C PRO A 164 -4.90 12.66 -13.83
N GLU A 165 -4.06 12.99 -14.81
CA GLU A 165 -3.70 12.11 -15.93
C GLU A 165 -2.96 10.84 -15.49
N LYS A 166 -2.40 10.82 -14.29
CA LYS A 166 -1.72 9.64 -13.71
C LYS A 166 -2.68 8.63 -13.10
N PHE A 167 -3.93 9.02 -12.86
CA PHE A 167 -4.92 8.18 -12.16
C PHE A 167 -6.09 7.77 -13.07
N VAL A 168 -5.92 7.90 -14.39
CA VAL A 168 -6.94 7.51 -15.37
C VAL A 168 -7.10 6.00 -15.42
N PHE A 169 -8.35 5.54 -15.45
CA PHE A 169 -8.71 4.14 -15.70
C PHE A 169 -10.03 4.09 -16.47
N ILE A 170 -10.00 3.48 -17.66
CA ILE A 170 -11.18 3.28 -18.50
C ILE A 170 -11.24 1.79 -18.84
N GLY A 171 -12.22 1.09 -18.29
CA GLY A 171 -12.30 -0.35 -18.45
C GLY A 171 -13.33 -0.98 -17.53
N SER A 172 -13.20 -2.29 -17.37
CA SER A 172 -14.05 -3.06 -16.46
C SER A 172 -13.23 -4.04 -15.65
N TYR A 173 -13.67 -4.31 -14.42
CA TYR A 173 -13.08 -5.30 -13.53
C TYR A 173 -14.20 -6.06 -12.80
N GLU A 174 -13.85 -7.20 -12.23
CA GLU A 174 -14.76 -8.01 -11.41
C GLU A 174 -14.48 -7.73 -9.94
N THR A 175 -15.53 -7.57 -9.15
CA THR A 175 -15.47 -7.45 -7.68
C THR A 175 -16.38 -8.48 -7.03
N ASP A 176 -16.08 -8.84 -5.79
CA ASP A 176 -16.94 -9.65 -4.92
C ASP A 176 -17.74 -8.79 -3.92
N ASP A 177 -17.63 -7.46 -3.99
CA ASP A 177 -18.45 -6.54 -3.22
C ASP A 177 -19.92 -6.58 -3.68
N ASP A 178 -20.84 -6.58 -2.69
CA ASP A 178 -22.29 -6.61 -2.90
C ASP A 178 -22.82 -5.33 -3.60
#